data_AF-A0A819JJE3-F1
#
_entry.id   AF-A0A819JJE3-F1
#
_cell.length_a   1.000
_cell.length_b   1.000
_cell.length_c   1.000
_cell.angle_alpha   90.00
_cell.angle_beta   90.00
_cell.angle_gamma   90.00
#
_symmetry.space_group_name_H-M   'P 1'
#
loop_
_entity.id
_entity.type
_entity.pdbx_description
1 polymer ?
#
loop_
_entity_poly.entity_id
_entity_poly.type
_entity_poly.pdbx_seq_one_letter_code
_entity_poly.pdbx_strand_id
1 'polypeptide(L)'
;MFDIDGIYNSQNDLIWAVNLLAADTNGGIRQKRKFPQKVMVWFAVWSKGVSPLVIFEDGTVDHDRYIKEVLPVALKFGHDTFGADWTFQQDGVKPHIHVKSQEWCEKHFPCFIDKDHWSPSSPDLNPLDYCIWDEIAHQVHWDAVTSKTTLINEMKRAVRKVSLDVVFESCSSWTNRLYRLSQVKGNYLR
;
A
#
# COMPACT_ATOMS: atom_id res chain seq x y z
N MET A 1 -4.86 -1.13 5.03
CA MET A 1 -6.12 -0.99 5.83
C MET A 1 -6.03 0.31 6.59
N PHE A 2 -7.05 1.16 6.49
CA PHE A 2 -7.08 2.47 7.12
C PHE A 2 -8.09 2.47 8.27
N ASP A 3 -7.70 3.12 9.36
CA ASP A 3 -8.46 3.20 10.60
C ASP A 3 -8.98 4.63 10.77
N ILE A 4 -10.20 4.78 11.28
CA ILE A 4 -10.76 6.11 11.56
C ILE A 4 -9.99 6.89 12.63
N ASP A 5 -9.14 6.24 13.43
CA ASP A 5 -8.26 6.89 14.42
C ASP A 5 -6.89 7.30 13.85
N GLY A 6 -6.69 7.21 12.53
CA GLY A 6 -5.42 7.52 11.90
C GLY A 6 -4.56 6.30 11.59
N ILE A 7 -3.50 6.52 10.83
CA ILE A 7 -2.44 5.53 10.63
C ILE A 7 -1.34 5.77 11.66
N TYR A 8 -0.85 4.67 12.24
CA TYR A 8 0.40 4.65 12.98
C TYR A 8 1.27 3.60 12.30
N ASN A 9 2.32 4.05 11.61
CA ASN A 9 3.34 3.20 11.06
C ASN A 9 4.52 3.19 12.05
N SER A 10 4.63 2.16 12.88
CA SER A 10 5.71 2.06 13.87
C SER A 10 7.13 2.04 13.28
N GLN A 11 7.27 1.83 11.96
CA GLN A 11 8.57 1.91 11.27
C GLN A 11 8.93 3.35 10.89
N ASN A 12 7.95 4.21 10.59
CA ASN A 12 8.15 5.60 10.16
C ASN A 12 7.89 6.62 11.28
N ASP A 13 6.95 6.33 12.20
CA ASP A 13 6.50 7.22 13.28
C ASP A 13 7.38 7.05 14.52
N LEU A 14 8.60 7.60 14.46
CA LEU A 14 9.54 7.63 15.58
C LEU A 14 9.50 8.96 16.33
N ILE A 15 9.35 8.90 17.65
CA ILE A 15 9.44 10.07 18.53
C ILE A 15 10.79 10.07 19.22
N TRP A 16 11.62 11.07 18.91
CA TRP A 16 12.87 11.31 19.63
C TRP A 16 12.57 12.12 20.89
N ALA A 17 12.82 11.52 22.06
CA ALA A 17 12.61 12.17 23.34
C ALA A 17 13.69 11.78 24.34
N VAL A 18 14.04 12.71 25.24
CA VAL A 18 15.10 12.53 26.26
C VAL A 18 14.65 11.67 27.44
N ASN A 19 13.33 11.53 27.64
CA ASN A 19 12.74 10.65 28.65
C ASN A 19 11.26 10.36 28.29
N LEU A 20 10.64 9.43 29.02
CA LEU A 20 9.24 9.04 28.81
C LEU A 20 8.26 10.20 28.93
N LEU A 21 8.44 11.09 29.92
CA LEU A 21 7.56 12.23 30.11
C LEU A 21 7.58 13.18 28.89
N ALA A 22 8.77 13.42 28.34
CA ALA A 22 8.94 14.19 27.11
C ALA A 22 8.36 13.47 25.89
N ALA A 23 8.47 12.14 25.82
CA ALA A 23 7.84 11.35 24.76
C ALA A 23 6.32 11.47 24.81
N ASP A 24 5.73 11.30 26.00
CA ASP A 24 4.28 11.36 26.23
C ASP A 24 3.73 12.74 25.86
N THR A 25 4.45 13.81 26.23
CA THR A 25 4.08 15.20 25.88
C THR A 25 4.21 15.46 24.37
N ASN A 26 5.15 14.80 23.68
CA ASN A 26 5.36 14.89 22.24
C ASN A 26 4.50 13.90 21.43
N GLY A 27 3.38 13.42 22.00
CA GLY A 27 2.44 12.55 21.29
C GLY A 27 2.83 11.07 21.30
N GLY A 28 3.68 10.64 22.24
CA GLY A 28 4.05 9.25 22.49
C GLY A 28 2.89 8.37 22.91
N ILE A 29 1.85 8.96 23.50
CA ILE A 29 0.60 8.29 23.82
C ILE A 29 -0.48 8.73 22.84
N ARG A 30 -0.97 7.79 22.02
CA ARG A 30 -2.15 7.98 21.18
C ARG A 30 -3.30 7.10 21.67
N GLN A 31 -4.42 7.73 22.02
CA GLN A 31 -5.63 6.99 22.36
C GLN A 31 -6.26 6.41 21.08
N LYS A 32 -6.70 5.15 21.16
CA LYS A 32 -7.44 4.47 20.10
C LYS A 32 -8.76 3.95 20.65
N ARG A 33 -9.82 4.02 19.86
CA ARG A 33 -11.11 3.40 20.18
C ARG A 33 -10.93 1.90 20.26
N LYS A 34 -11.74 1.25 21.11
CA LYS A 34 -11.83 -0.20 21.13
C LYS A 34 -12.63 -0.64 19.90
N PHE A 35 -12.01 -1.39 18.99
CA PHE A 35 -12.60 -1.81 17.70
C PHE A 35 -13.01 -0.64 16.79
N PRO A 36 -12.06 0.21 16.38
CA PRO A 36 -12.38 1.31 15.49
C PRO A 36 -12.85 0.77 14.13
N GLN A 37 -13.68 1.55 13.43
CA GLN A 37 -14.11 1.19 12.08
C GLN A 37 -12.91 1.26 11.14
N LYS A 38 -12.84 0.29 10.23
CA LYS A 38 -11.72 0.19 9.28
C LYS A 38 -12.24 0.08 7.86
N VAL A 39 -11.41 0.52 6.93
CA VAL A 39 -11.64 0.37 5.50
C VAL A 39 -10.44 -0.34 4.91
N MET A 40 -10.70 -1.43 4.20
CA MET A 40 -9.68 -2.07 3.38
C MET A 40 -9.75 -1.47 1.98
N VAL A 41 -8.59 -1.12 1.45
CA VAL A 41 -8.48 -0.52 0.12
C VAL A 41 -7.41 -1.25 -0.66
N TRP A 42 -7.56 -1.21 -1.97
CA TRP A 42 -6.55 -1.62 -2.92
C TRP A 42 -6.37 -0.52 -3.97
N PHE A 43 -5.13 -0.30 -4.41
CA PHE A 43 -4.82 0.51 -5.58
C PHE A 43 -3.43 0.12 -6.12
N ALA A 44 -3.15 0.50 -7.35
CA ALA A 44 -1.89 0.30 -8.02
C ALA A 44 -1.17 1.63 -8.26
N VAL A 45 0.16 1.58 -8.37
CA VAL A 45 1.01 2.74 -8.69
C VAL A 45 2.00 2.38 -9.78
N TRP A 46 2.38 3.39 -10.56
CA TRP A 46 3.46 3.32 -11.55
C TRP A 46 4.12 4.69 -11.64
N SER A 47 5.28 4.80 -12.28
CA SER A 47 6.10 6.02 -12.29
C SER A 47 5.42 7.30 -12.81
N LYS A 48 4.23 7.20 -13.43
CA LYS A 48 3.48 8.34 -13.98
C LYS A 48 2.10 8.51 -13.34
N GLY A 49 1.74 7.74 -12.32
CA GLY A 49 0.42 7.88 -11.70
C GLY A 49 0.01 6.75 -10.77
N VAL A 50 -1.27 6.84 -10.37
CA VAL A 50 -1.90 5.94 -9.41
C VAL A 50 -3.28 5.53 -9.94
N SER A 51 -3.72 4.31 -9.65
CA SER A 51 -5.04 3.84 -10.04
C SER A 51 -6.11 4.46 -9.13
N PRO A 52 -7.38 4.47 -9.56
CA PRO A 52 -8.48 4.64 -8.62
C PRO A 52 -8.43 3.61 -7.48
N LEU A 53 -8.91 4.00 -6.30
CA LEU A 53 -9.07 3.09 -5.17
C LEU A 53 -10.21 2.11 -5.41
N VAL A 54 -9.94 0.83 -5.19
CA VAL A 54 -10.95 -0.21 -4.93
C VAL A 54 -11.18 -0.26 -3.43
N ILE A 55 -12.43 -0.15 -3.00
CA ILE A 55 -12.80 0.00 -1.59
C ILE A 55 -13.60 -1.21 -1.17
N PHE A 56 -13.12 -1.87 -0.12
CA PHE A 56 -13.81 -2.97 0.55
C PHE A 56 -14.40 -2.42 1.83
N GLU A 57 -15.70 -2.20 1.80
CA GLU A 57 -16.41 -1.72 2.97
C GLU A 57 -16.46 -2.84 4.01
N ASP A 58 -16.87 -4.05 3.66
CA ASP A 58 -17.10 -5.11 4.64
C ASP A 58 -16.26 -6.36 4.41
N GLY A 59 -15.93 -7.03 5.52
CA GLY A 59 -15.20 -8.28 5.54
C GLY A 59 -13.71 -8.15 5.26
N THR A 60 -13.04 -9.30 5.26
CA THR A 60 -11.66 -9.42 4.79
C THR A 60 -11.68 -9.77 3.31
N VAL A 61 -10.62 -9.38 2.58
CA VAL A 61 -10.42 -9.82 1.20
C VAL A 61 -9.72 -11.18 1.24
N ASP A 62 -10.42 -12.22 0.82
CA ASP A 62 -9.84 -13.53 0.54
C ASP A 62 -9.43 -13.65 -0.92
N HIS A 63 -8.91 -14.82 -1.32
CA HIS A 63 -8.45 -15.05 -2.69
C HIS A 63 -9.59 -14.98 -3.72
N ASP A 64 -10.79 -15.45 -3.38
CA ASP A 64 -11.93 -15.45 -4.30
C ASP A 64 -12.43 -14.02 -4.55
N ARG A 65 -12.53 -13.20 -3.51
CA ARG A 65 -12.83 -11.77 -3.63
C ARG A 65 -11.73 -11.03 -4.36
N TYR A 66 -10.47 -11.32 -4.07
CA TYR A 66 -9.32 -10.73 -4.76
C TYR A 66 -9.39 -10.98 -6.28
N ILE A 67 -9.63 -12.23 -6.69
CA ILE A 67 -9.76 -12.61 -8.10
C ILE A 67 -10.97 -11.95 -8.78
N LYS A 68 -12.09 -11.77 -8.06
CA LYS A 68 -13.32 -11.22 -8.64
C LYS A 68 -13.36 -9.70 -8.67
N GLU A 69 -12.87 -9.04 -7.62
CA GLU A 69 -13.06 -7.61 -7.38
C GLU A 69 -11.80 -6.79 -7.70
N VAL A 70 -10.59 -7.36 -7.59
CA VAL A 70 -9.32 -6.62 -7.80
C VAL A 70 -8.69 -6.92 -9.14
N LEU A 71 -8.39 -8.19 -9.41
CA LEU A 71 -7.58 -8.57 -10.57
C LEU A 71 -8.16 -8.10 -11.92
N PRO A 72 -9.49 -8.12 -12.17
CA PRO A 72 -10.07 -7.59 -13.40
C PRO A 72 -9.91 -6.08 -13.53
N VAL A 73 -9.96 -5.35 -12.39
CA VAL A 73 -9.72 -3.91 -12.36
C VAL A 73 -8.26 -3.62 -12.71
N ALA A 74 -7.32 -4.35 -12.11
CA ALA A 74 -5.89 -4.24 -12.42
C ALA A 74 -5.59 -4.52 -13.90
N LEU A 75 -6.17 -5.59 -14.46
CA LEU A 75 -5.98 -5.98 -15.85
C LEU A 75 -6.49 -4.92 -16.82
N LYS A 76 -7.74 -4.47 -16.62
CA LYS A 76 -8.33 -3.42 -17.44
C LYS A 76 -7.50 -2.15 -17.37
N PHE A 77 -7.13 -1.73 -16.16
CA PHE A 77 -6.37 -0.51 -15.97
C PHE A 77 -4.97 -0.59 -16.60
N GLY A 78 -4.27 -1.72 -16.43
CA GLY A 78 -2.97 -1.95 -17.04
C GLY A 78 -3.02 -1.94 -18.56
N HIS A 79 -3.99 -2.63 -19.17
CA HIS A 79 -4.21 -2.60 -20.62
C HIS A 79 -4.53 -1.20 -21.14
N ASP A 80 -5.45 -0.48 -20.48
CA ASP A 80 -5.85 0.87 -20.89
C ASP A 80 -4.67 1.86 -20.79
N THR A 81 -3.74 1.65 -19.85
CA THR A 81 -2.63 2.59 -19.59
C THR A 81 -1.35 2.25 -20.35
N PHE A 82 -1.01 0.96 -20.47
CA PHE A 82 0.29 0.49 -21.00
C PHE A 82 0.17 -0.41 -22.23
N GLY A 83 -1.05 -0.75 -22.67
CA GLY A 83 -1.26 -1.74 -23.71
C GLY A 83 -0.84 -3.13 -23.25
N ALA A 84 0.03 -3.78 -24.02
CA ALA A 84 0.46 -5.16 -23.78
C ALA A 84 1.85 -5.29 -23.14
N ASP A 85 2.54 -4.18 -22.82
CA ASP A 85 3.92 -4.21 -22.31
C ASP A 85 4.01 -3.66 -20.89
N TRP A 86 3.70 -4.52 -19.91
CA TRP A 86 3.80 -4.21 -18.50
C TRP A 86 3.84 -5.47 -17.64
N THR A 87 4.39 -5.32 -16.44
CA THR A 87 4.51 -6.39 -15.45
C THR A 87 3.67 -6.06 -14.22
N PHE A 88 2.80 -6.99 -13.82
CA PHE A 88 2.09 -6.89 -12.55
C PHE A 88 2.97 -7.37 -11.39
N GLN A 89 3.02 -6.59 -10.32
CA GLN A 89 3.71 -6.94 -9.08
C GLN A 89 2.74 -6.78 -7.90
N GLN A 90 2.83 -7.70 -6.94
CA GLN A 90 2.06 -7.69 -5.69
C GLN A 90 2.91 -8.22 -4.53
N ASP A 91 2.51 -7.91 -3.30
CA ASP A 91 3.15 -8.41 -2.10
C ASP A 91 2.69 -9.83 -1.73
N GLY A 92 3.39 -10.45 -0.77
CA GLY A 92 3.20 -11.85 -0.39
C GLY A 92 2.04 -12.15 0.57
N VAL A 93 0.97 -11.34 0.61
CA VAL A 93 -0.18 -11.63 1.49
C VAL A 93 -0.97 -12.85 1.02
N LYS A 94 -1.67 -13.52 1.96
CA LYS A 94 -2.35 -14.81 1.73
C LYS A 94 -3.24 -14.85 0.48
N PRO A 95 -4.10 -13.84 0.18
CA PRO A 95 -4.90 -13.83 -1.04
C PRO A 95 -4.05 -13.81 -2.31
N HIS A 96 -2.94 -13.08 -2.31
CA HIS A 96 -2.10 -12.89 -3.49
C HIS A 96 -1.33 -14.16 -3.84
N ILE A 97 -0.75 -14.83 -2.83
CA ILE A 97 0.05 -16.06 -3.02
C ILE A 97 -0.81 -17.33 -3.17
N HIS A 98 -2.14 -17.22 -3.08
CA HIS A 98 -3.02 -18.35 -3.23
C HIS A 98 -2.92 -18.91 -4.66
N VAL A 99 -2.92 -20.25 -4.80
CA VAL A 99 -2.71 -20.94 -6.08
C VAL A 99 -3.62 -20.40 -7.19
N LYS A 100 -4.92 -20.27 -6.93
CA LYS A 100 -5.89 -19.74 -7.90
C LYS A 100 -5.61 -18.29 -8.31
N SER A 101 -5.07 -17.48 -7.41
CA SER A 101 -4.75 -16.08 -7.69
C SER A 101 -3.50 -15.98 -8.55
N GLN A 102 -2.49 -16.80 -8.26
CA GLN A 102 -1.28 -16.91 -9.09
C GLN A 102 -1.61 -17.42 -10.50
N GLU A 103 -2.36 -18.52 -10.62
CA GLU A 103 -2.82 -19.07 -11.91
C GLU A 103 -3.64 -18.06 -12.71
N TRP A 104 -4.49 -17.27 -12.04
CA TRP A 104 -5.23 -16.21 -12.71
C TRP A 104 -4.28 -15.14 -13.24
N CYS A 105 -3.31 -14.68 -12.44
CA CYS A 105 -2.36 -13.64 -12.83
C CYS A 105 -1.51 -14.09 -14.03
N GLU A 106 -0.93 -15.28 -13.96
CA GLU A 106 -0.12 -15.87 -15.04
C GLU A 106 -0.89 -16.02 -16.35
N LYS A 107 -2.18 -16.36 -16.27
CA LYS A 107 -3.01 -16.57 -17.46
C LYS A 107 -3.45 -15.26 -18.15
N HIS A 108 -3.63 -14.18 -17.40
CA HIS A 108 -4.32 -12.98 -17.92
C HIS A 108 -3.43 -11.75 -18.03
N PHE A 109 -2.39 -11.60 -17.21
CA PHE A 109 -1.48 -10.46 -17.32
C PHE A 109 -0.40 -10.71 -18.38
N PRO A 110 0.06 -9.68 -19.11
CA PRO A 110 1.13 -9.85 -20.10
C PRO A 110 2.45 -10.33 -19.47
N CYS A 111 2.75 -9.83 -18.27
CA CYS A 111 3.86 -10.29 -17.45
C CYS A 111 3.47 -10.15 -15.96
N PHE A 112 3.98 -11.05 -15.12
CA PHE A 112 3.63 -11.12 -13.70
C PHE A 112 4.84 -11.60 -12.88
N ILE A 113 5.12 -10.93 -11.75
CA ILE A 113 6.07 -11.41 -10.75
C ILE A 113 5.33 -12.34 -9.80
N ASP A 114 5.54 -13.64 -9.97
CA ASP A 114 4.93 -14.66 -9.11
C ASP A 114 5.48 -14.65 -7.68
N LYS A 115 4.82 -15.42 -6.82
CA LYS A 115 5.14 -15.55 -5.40
C LYS A 115 6.56 -16.06 -5.10
N ASP A 116 7.20 -16.75 -6.04
CA ASP A 116 8.53 -17.34 -5.84
C ASP A 116 9.64 -16.36 -6.28
N HIS A 117 9.30 -15.42 -7.17
CA HIS A 117 10.18 -14.32 -7.55
C HIS A 117 10.07 -13.09 -6.64
N TRP A 118 8.94 -12.92 -5.93
CA TRP A 118 8.80 -11.87 -4.93
C TRP A 118 9.36 -12.30 -3.57
N SER A 119 10.27 -11.49 -3.00
CA SER A 119 10.84 -11.81 -1.69
C SER A 119 9.78 -11.70 -0.56
N PRO A 120 9.61 -12.73 0.28
CA PRO A 120 8.71 -12.66 1.43
C PRO A 120 9.09 -11.51 2.37
N SER A 121 8.09 -10.91 3.03
CA SER A 121 8.29 -9.91 4.10
C SER A 121 9.19 -8.73 3.71
N SER A 122 9.10 -8.27 2.46
CA SER A 122 9.93 -7.19 1.91
C SER A 122 9.15 -5.89 1.63
N PRO A 123 8.62 -5.20 2.67
CA PRO A 123 7.97 -3.90 2.48
C PRO A 123 8.96 -2.86 1.92
N ASP A 124 10.25 -3.02 2.20
CA ASP A 124 11.35 -2.19 1.67
C ASP A 124 11.47 -2.19 0.14
N LEU A 125 10.87 -3.19 -0.52
CA LEU A 125 10.85 -3.34 -1.96
C LEU A 125 9.51 -2.96 -2.60
N ASN A 126 8.48 -2.64 -1.83
CA ASN A 126 7.18 -2.27 -2.37
C ASN A 126 6.99 -0.75 -2.33
N PRO A 127 6.92 -0.05 -3.49
CA PRO A 127 6.71 1.41 -3.56
C PRO A 127 5.53 1.91 -2.73
N LEU A 128 4.48 1.09 -2.63
CA LEU A 128 3.33 1.38 -1.79
C LEU A 128 3.70 1.47 -0.31
N ASP A 129 4.46 0.50 0.19
CA ASP A 129 4.72 0.32 1.62
C ASP A 129 5.77 1.29 2.15
N TYR A 130 6.87 1.50 1.42
CA TYR A 130 7.94 2.37 1.91
C TYR A 130 7.68 3.87 1.65
N CYS A 131 6.65 4.25 0.89
CA CYS A 131 6.41 5.66 0.55
C CYS A 131 4.94 6.03 0.32
N ILE A 132 4.25 5.40 -0.65
CA ILE A 132 2.97 5.99 -1.12
C ILE A 132 1.86 5.93 -0.07
N TRP A 133 1.79 4.87 0.74
CA TRP A 133 0.81 4.80 1.82
C TRP A 133 1.00 5.90 2.87
N ASP A 134 2.25 6.24 3.16
CA ASP A 134 2.62 7.31 4.08
C ASP A 134 2.21 8.68 3.53
N GLU A 135 2.49 8.95 2.25
CA GLU A 135 2.05 10.17 1.56
C GLU A 135 0.51 10.30 1.57
N ILE A 136 -0.22 9.22 1.27
CA ILE A 136 -1.69 9.23 1.32
C ILE A 136 -2.17 9.55 2.75
N ALA A 137 -1.55 8.95 3.77
CA ALA A 137 -1.92 9.19 5.16
C ALA A 137 -1.70 10.66 5.57
N HIS A 138 -0.62 11.29 5.10
CA HIS A 138 -0.35 12.72 5.30
C HIS A 138 -1.35 13.63 4.60
N GLN A 139 -1.86 13.23 3.44
CA GLN A 139 -2.84 14.02 2.69
C GLN A 139 -4.26 13.94 3.26
N VAL A 140 -4.58 12.94 4.10
CA VAL A 140 -5.89 12.78 4.74
C VAL A 140 -6.08 13.85 5.82
N HIS A 141 -7.24 14.53 5.81
CA HIS A 141 -7.60 15.46 6.87
C HIS A 141 -8.27 14.69 8.01
N TRP A 142 -7.46 14.16 8.93
CA TRP A 142 -7.93 13.26 9.99
C TRP A 142 -9.01 13.89 10.89
N ASP A 143 -9.00 15.20 11.11
CA ASP A 143 -10.03 15.90 11.90
C ASP A 143 -11.43 15.81 11.27
N ALA A 144 -11.52 15.60 9.95
CA ALA A 144 -12.80 15.41 9.25
C ALA A 144 -13.29 13.96 9.30
N VAL A 145 -12.46 13.01 9.73
CA VAL A 145 -12.77 11.58 9.73
C VAL A 145 -13.52 11.20 11.00
N THR A 146 -14.84 11.13 10.89
CA THR A 146 -15.74 10.77 12.01
C THR A 146 -16.45 9.42 11.81
N SER A 147 -16.46 8.92 10.57
CA SER A 147 -17.12 7.69 10.15
C SER A 147 -16.35 7.00 9.01
N LYS A 148 -16.72 5.75 8.73
CA LYS A 148 -16.25 5.00 7.55
C LYS A 148 -16.46 5.76 6.23
N THR A 149 -17.61 6.40 6.06
CA THR A 149 -17.95 7.17 4.84
C THR A 149 -17.05 8.38 4.68
N THR A 150 -16.82 9.14 5.76
CA THR A 150 -15.90 10.29 5.72
C THR A 150 -14.46 9.84 5.48
N LEU A 151 -14.04 8.69 6.05
CA LEU A 151 -12.72 8.11 5.78
C LEU A 151 -12.57 7.78 4.28
N ILE A 152 -13.55 7.11 3.69
CA ILE A 152 -13.56 6.77 2.26
C ILE A 152 -13.46 8.03 1.39
N ASN A 153 -14.22 9.07 1.72
CA ASN A 153 -14.20 10.33 0.96
C ASN A 153 -12.85 11.04 1.07
N GLU A 154 -12.28 11.10 2.27
CA GLU A 154 -10.97 11.69 2.50
C GLU A 154 -9.84 10.90 1.83
N MET A 155 -9.90 9.57 1.82
CA MET A 155 -8.95 8.74 1.08
C MET A 155 -9.03 8.98 -0.43
N LYS A 156 -10.25 9.06 -1.00
CA LYS A 156 -10.42 9.41 -2.42
C LYS A 156 -9.87 10.79 -2.74
N ARG A 157 -10.00 11.77 -1.83
CA ARG A 157 -9.39 13.10 -1.97
C ARG A 157 -7.87 13.02 -1.89
N ALA A 158 -7.34 12.32 -0.88
CA ALA A 158 -5.91 12.18 -0.62
C ALA A 158 -5.17 11.57 -1.82
N VAL A 159 -5.69 10.49 -2.40
CA VAL A 159 -5.09 9.84 -3.59
C VAL A 159 -4.99 10.80 -4.77
N ARG A 160 -5.96 11.69 -4.98
CA ARG A 160 -5.91 12.70 -6.06
C ARG A 160 -4.89 13.81 -5.80
N LYS A 161 -4.41 13.95 -4.57
CA LYS A 161 -3.43 14.96 -4.17
C LYS A 161 -2.00 14.42 -4.08
N VAL A 162 -1.81 13.11 -4.20
CA VAL A 162 -0.47 12.51 -4.23
C VAL A 162 0.32 13.15 -5.38
N SER A 163 1.47 13.70 -5.06
CA SER A 163 2.35 14.33 -6.05
C SER A 163 2.88 13.29 -7.05
N LEU A 164 2.81 13.61 -8.35
CA LEU A 164 3.40 12.76 -9.38
C LEU A 164 4.91 12.64 -9.25
N ASP A 165 5.59 13.66 -8.72
CA ASP A 165 7.02 13.60 -8.46
C ASP A 165 7.33 12.57 -7.36
N VAL A 166 6.52 12.54 -6.29
CA VAL A 166 6.65 11.53 -5.21
C VAL A 166 6.41 10.12 -5.76
N VAL A 167 5.42 9.95 -6.62
CA VAL A 167 5.15 8.67 -7.28
C VAL A 167 6.31 8.24 -8.17
N PHE A 168 6.83 9.15 -8.99
CA PHE A 168 7.96 8.91 -9.87
C PHE A 168 9.20 8.50 -9.07
N GLU A 169 9.57 9.27 -8.05
CA GLU A 169 10.73 9.00 -7.19
C GLU A 169 10.57 7.67 -6.44
N SER A 170 9.38 7.40 -5.90
CA SER A 170 9.08 6.13 -5.24
C SER A 170 9.32 4.96 -6.20
N CYS A 171 8.73 4.97 -7.39
CA CYS A 171 8.91 3.90 -8.39
C CYS A 171 10.35 3.80 -8.91
N SER A 172 11.01 4.93 -9.20
CA SER A 172 12.39 4.97 -9.69
C SER A 172 13.40 4.46 -8.64
N SER A 173 13.10 4.62 -7.35
CA SER A 173 13.96 4.13 -6.27
C SER A 173 13.99 2.60 -6.15
N TRP A 174 13.05 1.89 -6.77
CA TRP A 174 12.88 0.44 -6.63
C TRP A 174 14.13 -0.35 -7.04
N THR A 175 14.75 -0.02 -8.17
CA THR A 175 15.94 -0.72 -8.67
C THR A 175 17.15 -0.48 -7.76
N ASN A 176 17.32 0.73 -7.23
CA ASN A 176 18.37 1.04 -6.26
C ASN A 176 18.11 0.31 -4.92
N ARG A 177 16.86 0.21 -4.46
CA ARG A 177 16.50 -0.55 -3.27
C ARG A 177 16.82 -2.04 -3.43
N LEU A 178 16.50 -2.64 -4.58
CA LEU A 178 16.90 -4.01 -4.91
C LEU A 178 18.43 -4.18 -4.90
N TYR A 179 19.15 -3.25 -5.53
CA TYR A 179 20.62 -3.26 -5.52
C TYR A 179 21.15 -3.21 -4.08
N ARG A 180 20.68 -2.27 -3.25
CA ARG A 180 21.07 -2.17 -1.84
C ARG A 180 20.73 -3.44 -1.06
N LEU A 181 19.57 -4.04 -1.30
CA LEU A 181 19.16 -5.29 -0.66
C LEU A 181 20.14 -6.44 -0.96
N SER A 182 20.63 -6.50 -2.21
CA SER A 182 21.68 -7.47 -2.60
C SER A 182 22.99 -7.24 -1.84
N GLN A 183 23.36 -5.98 -1.59
CA GLN A 183 24.58 -5.63 -0.85
C GLN A 183 24.50 -6.01 0.62
N VAL A 184 23.31 -5.92 1.23
CA VAL A 184 23.09 -6.31 2.64
C VAL A 184 22.67 -7.77 2.81
N LYS A 185 22.81 -8.60 1.75
CA LYS A 185 22.49 -10.03 1.74
C LYS A 185 21.06 -10.34 2.21
N GLY A 186 20.10 -9.49 1.83
CA GLY A 186 18.69 -9.66 2.18
C GLY A 186 18.27 -9.16 3.56
N ASN A 187 19.15 -8.47 4.31
CA ASN A 187 18.76 -7.79 5.54
C ASN A 187 17.94 -6.51 5.26
N TYR A 188 17.19 -6.04 6.26
CA TYR A 188 16.40 -4.81 6.15
C TYR A 188 17.23 -3.59 5.73
N LEU A 189 16.65 -2.76 4.88
CA LEU A 189 17.27 -1.50 4.49
C LEU A 189 17.18 -0.51 5.66
N ARG A 190 18.29 0.19 5.93
CA ARG A 190 18.35 1.32 6.87
C ARG A 190 18.52 2.63 6.11
#